data_AF-A0A953K1E1-F1
#
_entry.id   AF-A0A953K1E1-F1
#
_cell.length_a   1.000
_cell.length_b   1.000
_cell.length_c   1.000
_cell.angle_alpha   90.00
_cell.angle_beta   90.00
_cell.angle_gamma   90.00
#
_symmetry.space_group_name_H-M   'P 1'
#
loop_
_entity.id
_entity.type
_entity.pdbx_description
1 polymer ?
#
loop_
_entity_poly.entity_id
_entity_poly.type
_entity_poly.pdbx_seq_one_letter_code
_entity_poly.pdbx_strand_id
1 'polypeptide(L)' 'MRRLFKKGEIVRNKIDGKVVEVLRYLKSNWVVVKSFDISSKEVRVNQVREDKLSKAA' A
#
# COMPACT_ATOMS: atom_id res chain seq x y z
N MET A 1 -9.86 3.65 15.47
CA MET A 1 -8.88 2.81 14.75
C MET A 1 -7.63 3.63 14.52
N ARG A 2 -6.50 3.23 15.10
CA ARG A 2 -5.23 3.93 14.88
C ARG A 2 -4.73 3.55 13.50
N ARG A 3 -4.48 4.53 12.63
CA ARG A 3 -3.90 4.31 11.29
C ARG A 3 -2.38 4.31 11.42
N LEU A 4 -1.72 3.29 10.89
CA LEU A 4 -0.26 3.17 10.91
C LEU A 4 0.41 4.04 9.84
N PHE A 5 -0.30 4.29 8.73
CA PHE A 5 0.17 5.06 7.58
C PHE A 5 -0.79 6.20 7.23
N LYS A 6 -0.30 7.25 6.59
CA LYS A 6 -1.07 8.38 6.08
C LYS A 6 -1.39 8.20 4.60
N LYS A 7 -2.44 8.87 4.11
CA LYS A 7 -2.71 8.98 2.67
C LYS A 7 -1.54 9.71 1.99
N GLY A 8 -1.07 9.20 0.87
CA GLY A 8 0.11 9.67 0.14
C GLY A 8 1.43 9.16 0.71
N GLU A 9 1.43 8.42 1.82
CA GLU A 9 2.66 7.83 2.36
C GLU A 9 3.13 6.68 1.47
N ILE A 10 4.44 6.64 1.22
CA ILE A 10 5.10 5.56 0.50
C ILE A 10 5.47 4.47 1.49
N VAL A 11 4.97 3.26 1.25
CA VAL A 11 5.15 2.11 2.12
C VAL A 11 5.63 0.92 1.30
N ARG A 12 6.21 -0.07 1.97
CA ARG A 12 6.64 -1.32 1.35
C ARG A 12 5.65 -2.42 1.68
N ASN A 13 5.17 -3.09 0.65
CA ASN A 13 4.36 -4.29 0.79
C ASN A 13 5.28 -5.48 1.12
N LYS A 14 4.99 -6.18 2.22
CA LYS A 14 5.78 -7.31 2.72
C LYS A 14 5.58 -8.59 1.90
N ILE A 15 4.48 -8.69 1.14
CA ILE A 15 4.15 -9.90 0.37
C ILE A 15 5.03 -10.00 -0.89
N ASP A 16 5.11 -8.91 -1.64
CA ASP A 16 5.78 -8.84 -2.95
C ASP A 16 7.07 -8.01 -2.90
N GLY A 17 7.37 -7.36 -1.76
CA GLY A 17 8.51 -6.48 -1.59
C GLY A 17 8.40 -5.15 -2.31
N LYS A 18 7.29 -4.85 -3.00
CA LYS A 18 7.11 -3.67 -3.83
C LYS A 18 6.85 -2.42 -3.00
N VAL A 19 7.32 -1.29 -3.50
CA VAL A 19 7.04 0.03 -2.94
C VAL A 19 5.73 0.55 -3.52
N VAL A 20 4.81 0.95 -2.64
CA VAL A 20 3.43 1.32 -2.98
C VAL A 20 3.02 2.59 -2.23
N GLU A 21 2.13 3.37 -2.85
CA GLU A 21 1.57 4.60 -2.28
C GLU A 21 0.22 4.31 -1.63
N VAL A 22 0.00 4.80 -0.40
CA VAL A 22 -1.28 4.65 0.31
C VAL A 22 -2.32 5.63 -0.22
N LEU A 23 -3.42 5.14 -0.78
CA LEU A 23 -4.50 5.99 -1.28
C LEU A 23 -5.57 6.28 -0.22
N ARG A 24 -6.06 5.24 0.47
CA ARG A 24 -7.09 5.37 1.51
C ARG A 24 -7.18 4.15 2.41
N TYR A 25 -7.74 4.37 3.59
CA TYR A 25 -8.14 3.31 4.51
C TYR A 25 -9.59 2.93 4.27
N LEU A 26 -9.85 1.63 4.35
CA LEU A 26 -11.17 1.02 4.38
C LEU A 26 -11.44 0.48 5.80
N LYS A 27 -12.62 -0.11 5.99
CA LYS A 27 -12.96 -0.79 7.25
C LYS A 27 -12.05 -2.00 7.47
N SER A 28 -11.94 -2.45 8.72
CA SER A 28 -11.19 -3.66 9.10
C SER A 28 -9.70 -3.64 8.72
N ASN A 29 -9.04 -2.48 8.84
CA ASN A 29 -7.61 -2.29 8.57
C ASN A 29 -7.19 -2.66 7.13
N TRP A 30 -8.11 -2.58 6.17
CA TRP A 30 -7.76 -2.67 4.75
C TRP A 30 -7.27 -1.33 4.24
N VAL A 31 -6.20 -1.36 3.44
CA VAL A 31 -5.56 -0.20 2.86
C VAL A 31 -5.58 -0.36 1.35
N VAL A 32 -6.12 0.64 0.66
CA VAL A 32 -6.01 0.74 -0.79
C VAL A 32 -4.67 1.36 -1.10
N VAL A 33 -3.86 0.66 -1.87
CA VAL A 33 -2.53 1.09 -2.28
C VAL A 33 -2.44 1.15 -3.81
N LYS A 34 -1.58 2.03 -4.30
CA LYS A 34 -1.24 2.18 -5.71
C LYS A 34 0.21 1.75 -5.90
N SER A 35 0.45 0.95 -6.94
CA SER A 35 1.79 0.53 -7.33
C SER A 35 1.95 0.70 -8.83
N PHE A 36 3.17 0.98 -9.28
CA PHE A 36 3.51 0.97 -10.68
C PHE A 36 4.12 -0.39 -11.04
N ASP A 37 3.48 -1.10 -11.97
CA ASP A 37 3.98 -2.37 -12.47
C ASP A 37 4.96 -2.09 -13.62
N ILE A 38 6.24 -2.36 -13.38
CA ILE A 38 7.32 -2.09 -14.36
C ILE A 38 7.16 -2.98 -15.59
N SER A 39 6.66 -4.21 -15.42
CA SER A 39 6.53 -5.17 -16.51
C SER A 39 5.41 -4.79 -17.47
N SER A 40 4.24 -4.39 -16.95
CA SER A 40 3.12 -3.96 -17.81
C SER A 40 3.13 -2.46 -18.09
N LYS A 41 4.01 -1.68 -17.44
CA LYS A 41 4.06 -0.20 -17.50
C LYS A 41 2.74 0.46 -17.10
N GLU A 42 1.99 -0.17 -16.21
CA GLU A 42 0.67 0.29 -15.78
C GLU A 42 0.61 0.59 -14.28
N VAL A 43 -0.28 1.49 -13.91
CA VAL A 43 -0.64 1.74 -12.52
C VAL A 43 -1.67 0.72 -12.08
N ARG A 44 -1.36 -0.06 -11.04
CA ARG A 44 -2.28 -1.00 -10.41
C ARG A 44 -2.71 -0.53 -9.04
N VAL A 45 -4.00 -0.69 -8.75
CA VAL A 45 -4.59 -0.37 -7.44
C VAL A 45 -5.00 -1.68 -6.78
N ASN A 46 -4.43 -1.93 -5.60
CA ASN A 46 -4.65 -3.17 -4.85
C ASN A 46 -5.17 -2.86 -3.45
N GLN A 47 -5.86 -3.83 -2.86
CA GLN A 47 -6.26 -3.79 -1.46
C GLN A 47 -5.34 -4.71 -0.66
N VAL A 48 -4.67 -4.17 0.34
CA VAL A 48 -3.72 -4.89 1.18
C VAL A 48 -4.09 -4.65 2.63
N ARG A 49 -3.96 -5.66 3.49
CA ARG A 49 -4.14 -5.48 4.93
C ARG A 49 -2.97 -4.69 5.51
N GLU A 50 -3.27 -3.80 6.45
CA GLU A 50 -2.30 -2.88 7.06
C GLU A 50 -1.09 -3.60 7.71
N ASP A 51 -1.29 -4.79 8.28
CA ASP A 51 -0.26 -5.64 8.90
C ASP A 51 0.80 -6.14 7.90
N LYS A 52 0.41 -6.26 6.63
CA LYS A 52 1.27 -6.66 5.52
C LYS A 52 2.03 -5.48 4.89
N LEU A 53 1.88 -4.27 5.42
CA LEU A 53 2.63 -3.10 5.00
C LEU A 53 3.71 -2.75 6.03
N SER A 54 4.76 -2.07 5.58
CA SER A 54 5.85 -1.54 6.41
C SER A 54 6.21 -0.14 5.92
N LYS A 55 6.69 0.73 6.80
CA LYS A 55 7.23 2.01 6.36
C LYS A 55 8.41 1.76 5.43
N ALA A 56 8.40 2.38 4.26
CA ALA A 56 9.60 2.47 3.45
C ALA A 56 10.57 3.39 4.21
N ALA A 57 11.73 2.85 4.60
CA ALA A 57 12.80 3.61 5.22
C ALA A 57 13.50 4.51 4.19
#